data_AF-A0A7V6WI40-F1
#
_entry.id   AF-A0A7V6WI40-F1
#
_cell.length_a   1.000
_cell.length_b   1.000
_cell.length_c   1.000
_cell.angle_alpha   90.00
_cell.angle_beta   90.00
_cell.angle_gamma   90.00
#
_symmetry.space_group_name_H-M   'P 1'
#
loop_
_entity.id
_entity.type
_entity.pdbx_description
1 polymer ?
#
loop_
_entity_poly.entity_id
_entity_poly.type
_entity_poly.pdbx_seq_one_letter_code
_entity_poly.pdbx_strand_id
1 'polypeptide(L)'
;MKKTLGILLVTFLFLLGSVGCGGVTQKDPAIGPEPDPPGEENSDFGFPVTIMDCLDREITIESNPERIVSLSPAITEILFAIGADDKIVGVTEYCDYPAGALDKPRVGGFKDPNMELI
;
A
#
# COMPACT_ATOMS: atom_id res chain seq x y z
N MET A 1 54.29 20.19 18.59
CA MET A 1 54.58 18.80 18.14
C MET A 1 53.61 17.74 18.68
N LYS A 2 52.95 17.94 19.83
CA LYS A 2 52.04 16.93 20.43
C LYS A 2 50.66 16.83 19.74
N LYS A 3 50.16 17.93 19.15
CA LYS A 3 48.84 18.01 18.50
C LYS A 3 48.84 17.49 17.05
N THR A 4 49.96 17.65 16.34
CA THR A 4 50.17 17.10 14.99
C THR A 4 50.28 15.58 14.99
N LEU A 5 50.82 15.00 16.08
CA LEU A 5 50.92 13.55 16.26
C LEU A 5 49.54 12.89 16.47
N GLY A 6 48.62 13.57 17.17
CA GLY A 6 47.23 13.09 17.34
C GLY A 6 46.42 13.14 16.05
N ILE A 7 46.57 14.19 15.24
CA ILE A 7 45.87 14.33 13.94
C ILE A 7 46.36 13.27 12.93
N LEU A 8 47.65 12.92 12.97
CA LEU A 8 48.24 11.90 12.10
C LEU A 8 47.82 10.48 12.51
N LEU A 9 47.57 10.25 13.81
CA LEU A 9 47.14 8.95 14.34
C LEU A 9 45.65 8.68 14.10
N VAL A 10 44.80 9.73 14.08
CA VAL A 10 43.37 9.62 13.76
C VAL A 10 43.12 9.46 12.25
N THR A 11 43.92 10.13 11.40
CA THR A 11 43.84 9.94 9.94
C THR A 11 44.39 8.58 9.49
N PHE A 12 45.40 8.04 10.16
CA PHE A 12 45.88 6.67 9.90
C PHE A 12 44.85 5.60 10.31
N LEU A 13 44.10 5.83 11.39
CA LEU A 13 43.02 4.93 11.82
C LEU A 13 41.81 4.93 10.87
N PHE A 14 41.56 6.04 10.16
CA PHE A 14 40.51 6.14 9.15
C PHE A 14 40.89 5.51 7.80
N LEU A 15 42.19 5.39 7.48
CA LEU A 15 42.67 4.80 6.23
C LEU A 15 42.72 3.26 6.24
N LEU A 16 42.69 2.63 7.43
CA LEU A 16 42.75 1.17 7.58
C LEU A 16 41.37 0.49 7.57
N GLY A 17 40.28 1.27 7.46
CA GLY A 17 38.90 0.76 7.43
C GLY A 17 38.39 0.27 6.07
N SER A 18 39.21 0.28 5.01
CA SER A 18 38.79 -0.01 3.63
C SER A 18 39.38 -1.28 3.02
N VAL A 19 39.79 -2.26 3.84
CA VAL A 19 40.08 -3.62 3.35
C VAL A 19 38.88 -4.53 3.65
N GLY A 20 37.83 -4.35 2.86
CA GLY A 20 36.78 -5.34 2.65
C GLY A 20 36.86 -5.84 1.22
N CYS A 21 37.56 -6.96 0.99
CA CYS A 21 37.58 -7.66 -0.28
C CYS A 21 36.79 -8.96 -0.12
N GLY A 22 35.75 -9.14 -0.95
CA GLY A 22 34.92 -10.34 -0.91
C GLY A 22 33.96 -10.43 -2.10
N GLY A 23 34.50 -10.63 -3.30
CA GLY A 23 33.83 -11.31 -4.42
C GLY A 23 32.77 -10.54 -5.21
N VAL A 24 33.19 -9.82 -6.26
CA VAL A 24 32.29 -9.48 -7.38
C VAL A 24 32.24 -10.68 -8.31
N THR A 25 31.14 -11.44 -8.25
CA THR A 25 30.77 -12.32 -9.37
C THR A 25 30.18 -11.42 -10.44
N GLN A 26 30.89 -11.27 -11.56
CA GLN A 26 30.35 -10.67 -12.75
C GLN A 26 29.27 -11.62 -13.29
N LYS A 27 28.00 -11.33 -12.98
CA LYS A 27 26.87 -11.87 -13.73
C LYS A 27 26.78 -11.02 -15.00
N ASP A 28 27.00 -11.66 -16.14
CA ASP A 28 26.80 -11.10 -17.48
C ASP A 28 25.46 -10.34 -17.57
N PRO A 29 25.29 -9.39 -18.51
CA PRO A 29 24.04 -8.65 -18.63
C PRO A 29 22.92 -9.61 -19.03
N ALA A 30 22.16 -10.06 -18.03
CA ALA A 30 20.97 -10.86 -18.20
C ALA A 30 19.87 -9.98 -18.80
N ILE A 31 19.51 -10.34 -20.02
CA ILE A 31 18.21 -10.22 -20.69
C ILE A 31 17.08 -9.84 -19.73
N GLY A 32 16.63 -8.57 -19.76
CA GLY A 32 15.33 -8.09 -19.25
C GLY A 32 15.00 -8.41 -17.79
N PRO A 33 13.89 -7.88 -17.24
CA PRO A 33 13.24 -8.58 -16.14
C PRO A 33 12.78 -9.93 -16.72
N GLU A 34 13.34 -11.03 -16.21
CA GLU A 34 12.72 -12.34 -16.39
C GLU A 34 11.28 -12.22 -15.89
N PRO A 35 10.26 -12.70 -16.64
CA PRO A 35 8.91 -12.75 -16.11
C PRO A 35 8.96 -13.52 -14.81
N ASP A 36 8.38 -12.95 -13.75
CA ASP A 36 8.24 -13.63 -12.47
C ASP A 36 7.74 -15.06 -12.74
N PRO A 37 8.31 -16.09 -12.08
CA PRO A 37 7.79 -17.44 -12.20
C PRO A 37 6.28 -17.41 -11.96
N PRO A 38 5.46 -18.24 -12.63
CA PRO A 38 4.03 -18.29 -12.34
C PRO A 38 3.90 -18.56 -10.85
N GLY A 39 3.60 -17.51 -10.10
CA GLY A 39 3.36 -17.63 -8.67
C GLY A 39 2.24 -18.64 -8.55
N GLU A 40 2.47 -19.67 -7.76
CA GLU A 40 1.37 -20.51 -7.31
C GLU A 40 0.40 -19.59 -6.57
N GLU A 41 -0.62 -19.12 -7.29
CA GLU A 41 -1.76 -18.38 -6.76
C GLU A 41 -2.54 -19.35 -5.86
N ASN A 42 -2.02 -19.52 -4.65
CA ASN A 42 -2.73 -20.13 -3.54
C ASN A 42 -3.86 -19.18 -3.17
N SER A 43 -4.96 -19.29 -3.91
CA SER A 43 -6.20 -18.55 -3.72
C SER A 43 -6.99 -19.11 -2.54
N ASP A 44 -6.42 -19.01 -1.34
CA ASP A 44 -7.21 -19.06 -0.11
C ASP A 44 -7.47 -17.62 0.34
N PHE A 45 -8.24 -16.89 -0.45
CA PHE A 45 -8.79 -15.59 -0.05
C PHE A 45 -10.03 -15.84 0.81
N GLY A 46 -9.81 -16.35 2.01
CA GLY A 46 -10.82 -16.57 3.04
C GLY A 46 -10.86 -15.44 4.05
N PHE A 47 -11.91 -15.42 4.88
CA PHE A 47 -11.97 -14.58 6.07
C PHE A 47 -11.60 -15.41 7.31
N PRO A 48 -11.01 -14.82 8.37
CA PRO A 48 -10.72 -13.40 8.53
C PRO A 48 -9.51 -12.93 7.72
N VAL A 49 -9.54 -11.67 7.25
CA VAL A 49 -8.41 -11.00 6.59
C VAL A 49 -7.94 -9.84 7.45
N THR A 50 -6.67 -9.82 7.83
CA THR A 50 -6.04 -8.70 8.53
C THR A 50 -5.17 -7.90 7.58
N ILE A 51 -5.41 -6.60 7.51
CA ILE A 51 -4.69 -5.65 6.65
C ILE A 51 -4.21 -4.45 7.48
N MET A 52 -3.04 -3.92 7.12
CA MET A 52 -2.56 -2.64 7.63
C MET A 52 -3.01 -1.54 6.67
N ASP A 53 -3.70 -0.52 7.19
CA ASP A 53 -4.13 0.60 6.39
C ASP A 53 -3.03 1.68 6.24
N CYS A 54 -3.32 2.73 5.48
CA CYS A 54 -2.37 3.82 5.22
C CYS A 54 -2.13 4.75 6.43
N LEU A 55 -2.80 4.51 7.55
CA LEU A 55 -2.62 5.21 8.83
C LEU A 55 -1.93 4.31 9.87
N ASP A 56 -1.29 3.22 9.42
CA ASP A 56 -0.62 2.22 10.26
C ASP A 56 -1.56 1.55 11.28
N ARG A 57 -2.86 1.43 10.96
CA ARG A 57 -3.84 0.71 11.77
C ARG A 57 -4.00 -0.70 11.25
N GLU A 58 -3.98 -1.66 12.17
CA GLU A 58 -4.30 -3.06 11.87
C GLU A 58 -5.81 -3.26 11.92
N ILE A 59 -6.41 -3.65 10.80
CA ILE A 59 -7.84 -3.84 10.62
C ILE A 59 -8.10 -5.30 10.24
N THR A 60 -8.93 -5.99 11.02
CA THR A 60 -9.39 -7.34 10.69
C THR A 60 -10.81 -7.30 10.15
N ILE A 61 -11.00 -7.87 8.97
CA ILE A 61 -12.30 -8.09 8.36
C ILE A 61 -12.67 -9.56 8.63
N GLU A 62 -13.67 -9.78 9.49
CA GLU A 62 -14.02 -11.12 10.01
C GLU A 62 -14.76 -12.00 9.00
N SER A 63 -15.48 -11.39 8.06
CA SER A 63 -16.32 -12.08 7.07
C SER A 63 -16.58 -11.20 5.86
N ASN A 64 -17.18 -11.77 4.81
CA ASN A 64 -17.57 -11.08 3.59
C ASN A 64 -18.40 -9.83 3.92
N PRO A 65 -17.96 -8.61 3.53
CA PRO A 65 -18.72 -7.40 3.80
C PRO A 65 -20.04 -7.40 3.02
N GLU A 66 -21.15 -7.19 3.74
CA GLU A 66 -22.51 -7.14 3.15
C GLU A 66 -23.01 -5.70 2.96
N ARG A 67 -22.35 -4.71 3.57
CA ARG A 67 -22.69 -3.28 3.48
C ARG A 67 -21.43 -2.43 3.40
N ILE A 68 -21.37 -1.57 2.39
CA ILE A 68 -20.21 -0.72 2.12
C ILE A 68 -20.68 0.74 2.00
N VAL A 69 -20.06 1.63 2.78
CA VAL A 69 -20.14 3.08 2.60
C VAL A 69 -18.84 3.54 1.97
N SER A 70 -18.90 4.12 0.78
CA SER A 70 -17.72 4.63 0.07
C SER A 70 -17.62 6.14 0.23
N LEU A 71 -16.55 6.61 0.90
CA LEU A 71 -16.30 8.03 1.11
C LEU A 71 -15.41 8.66 0.02
N SER A 72 -15.09 7.93 -1.05
CA SER A 72 -14.21 8.41 -2.14
C SER A 72 -14.80 8.05 -3.51
N PRO A 73 -14.91 9.01 -4.45
CA PRO A 73 -15.35 8.71 -5.82
C PRO A 73 -14.53 7.59 -6.48
N ALA A 74 -13.21 7.64 -6.36
CA ALA A 74 -12.33 6.61 -6.95
C ALA A 74 -12.57 5.21 -6.37
N ILE A 75 -12.87 5.09 -5.07
CA ILE A 75 -13.20 3.79 -4.46
C ILE A 75 -14.58 3.31 -4.91
N THR A 76 -15.55 4.22 -5.03
CA THR A 76 -16.87 3.89 -5.58
C THR A 76 -16.73 3.29 -6.98
N GLU A 77 -15.93 3.91 -7.85
CA GLU A 77 -15.69 3.39 -9.20
C GLU A 77 -15.07 1.99 -9.18
N ILE A 78 -14.09 1.74 -8.30
CA ILE A 78 -13.48 0.41 -8.15
C ILE A 78 -14.52 -0.61 -7.70
N LEU A 79 -15.38 -0.27 -6.75
CA LEU A 79 -16.44 -1.17 -6.27
C LEU A 79 -17.42 -1.55 -7.39
N PHE A 80 -17.79 -0.59 -8.24
CA PHE A 80 -18.57 -0.88 -9.45
C PHE A 80 -17.79 -1.75 -10.45
N ALA A 81 -16.50 -1.47 -10.66
CA ALA A 81 -15.67 -2.21 -11.61
C ALA A 81 -15.48 -3.68 -11.22
N ILE A 82 -15.45 -3.99 -9.92
CA ILE A 82 -15.35 -5.38 -9.41
C ILE A 82 -16.71 -6.05 -9.20
N GLY A 83 -17.82 -5.38 -9.55
CA GLY A 83 -19.18 -5.92 -9.42
C GLY A 83 -19.68 -6.03 -7.97
N ALA A 84 -19.19 -5.19 -7.07
CA ALA A 84 -19.61 -5.11 -5.67
C ALA A 84 -20.58 -3.95 -5.42
N ASP A 85 -21.21 -3.42 -6.48
CA ASP A 85 -22.06 -2.23 -6.39
C ASP A 85 -23.37 -2.50 -5.64
N ASP A 86 -23.87 -3.73 -5.67
CA ASP A 86 -25.05 -4.19 -4.92
C ASP A 86 -24.89 -4.01 -3.40
N LYS A 87 -23.67 -4.12 -2.89
CA LYS A 87 -23.32 -3.93 -1.48
C LYS A 87 -23.10 -2.47 -1.07
N ILE A 88 -23.07 -1.54 -2.02
CA ILE A 88 -22.91 -0.11 -1.73
C ILE A 88 -24.22 0.44 -1.17
N VAL A 89 -24.18 0.88 0.09
CA VAL A 89 -25.32 1.43 0.82
C VAL A 89 -25.21 2.93 1.08
N GLY A 90 -24.08 3.54 0.73
CA GLY A 90 -23.86 4.98 0.84
C GLY A 90 -22.65 5.44 0.04
N VAL A 91 -22.77 6.60 -0.59
CA VAL A 91 -21.70 7.26 -1.34
C VAL A 91 -21.67 8.75 -1.02
N THR A 92 -20.57 9.43 -1.34
CA THR A 92 -20.50 10.89 -1.16
C THR A 92 -21.34 11.65 -2.19
N GLU A 93 -21.57 12.93 -1.93
CA GLU A 93 -22.18 13.87 -2.89
C GLU A 93 -21.36 14.04 -4.17
N TYR A 94 -20.07 13.68 -4.15
CA TYR A 94 -19.15 13.79 -5.29
C TYR A 94 -19.11 12.54 -6.17
N CYS A 95 -19.81 11.46 -5.80
CA CYS A 95 -19.84 10.23 -6.61
C CYS A 95 -20.87 10.35 -7.73
N ASP A 96 -20.44 10.76 -8.92
CA ASP A 96 -21.26 10.97 -10.11
C ASP A 96 -21.01 9.95 -11.24
N TYR A 97 -20.01 9.10 -11.07
CA TYR A 97 -19.66 8.02 -11.98
C TYR A 97 -19.38 6.70 -11.21
N PRO A 98 -19.71 5.53 -11.78
CA PRO A 98 -20.50 5.33 -13.00
C PRO A 98 -21.97 5.76 -12.82
N ALA A 99 -22.78 5.72 -13.89
CA ALA A 99 -24.16 6.21 -13.84
C ALA A 99 -24.99 5.59 -12.68
N GLY A 100 -24.78 4.31 -12.36
CA GLY A 100 -25.44 3.66 -11.23
C GLY A 100 -25.04 4.21 -9.85
N ALA A 101 -23.92 4.93 -9.74
CA ALA A 101 -23.55 5.63 -8.51
C ALA A 101 -24.52 6.77 -8.21
N LEU A 102 -25.20 7.35 -9.22
CA LEU A 102 -26.19 8.42 -9.04
C LEU A 102 -27.40 7.95 -8.21
N ASP A 103 -27.74 6.66 -8.30
CA ASP A 103 -28.88 6.04 -7.60
C ASP A 103 -28.56 5.66 -6.14
N LYS A 104 -27.29 5.78 -5.71
CA LYS A 104 -26.88 5.40 -4.36
C LYS A 104 -27.22 6.50 -3.33
N PRO A 105 -27.57 6.13 -2.09
CA PRO A 105 -27.83 7.09 -1.02
C PRO A 105 -26.62 8.00 -0.74
N ARG A 106 -26.88 9.28 -0.45
CA ARG A 106 -25.84 10.27 -0.15
C ARG A 106 -25.58 10.35 1.34
N VAL A 107 -24.30 10.25 1.72
CA VAL A 107 -23.85 10.34 3.12
C VAL A 107 -23.04 11.62 3.41
N GLY A 108 -23.21 12.66 2.61
CA GLY A 108 -22.46 13.92 2.73
C GLY A 108 -21.14 13.91 1.95
N GLY A 109 -20.17 14.70 2.41
CA GLY A 109 -18.85 14.84 1.79
C GLY A 109 -17.81 13.89 2.39
N PHE A 110 -16.62 13.85 1.78
CA PHE A 110 -15.49 13.07 2.29
C PHE A 110 -14.93 13.64 3.61
N LYS A 111 -14.92 14.97 3.77
CA LYS A 111 -14.40 15.66 4.97
C LYS A 111 -15.45 15.82 6.06
N ASP A 112 -16.71 15.80 5.67
CA ASP A 112 -17.89 16.09 6.46
C ASP A 112 -19.01 15.06 6.16
N PRO A 113 -18.79 13.78 6.47
CA PRO A 113 -19.83 12.77 6.34
C PRO A 113 -20.95 13.01 7.36
N ASN A 114 -22.18 12.72 6.97
CA ASN A 114 -23.34 12.71 7.87
C ASN A 114 -23.32 11.44 8.71
N MET A 115 -23.04 11.59 10.01
CA MET A 115 -22.85 10.47 10.93
C MET A 115 -24.14 9.74 11.28
N GLU A 116 -25.29 10.38 11.13
CA GLU A 116 -26.60 9.80 11.39
C GLU A 116 -27.06 8.86 10.25
N LEU A 117 -26.40 8.93 9.10
CA LEU A 117 -26.64 8.07 7.94
C LEU A 117 -25.65 6.89 7.82
N ILE A 118 -24.59 6.86 8.63
CA ILE A 118 -23.52 5.83 8.63
C ILE A 118 -23.66 4.95 9.87
#